data_AF-A0A162NB98-F1
#
_entry.id   AF-A0A162NB98-F1
#
_cell.length_a   1.000
_cell.length_b   1.000
_cell.length_c   1.000
_cell.angle_alpha   90.00
_cell.angle_beta   90.00
_cell.angle_gamma   90.00
#
_symmetry.space_group_name_H-M   'P 1'
#
loop_
_entity.id
_entity.type
_entity.pdbx_description
1 polymer ?
#
loop_
_entity_poly.entity_id
_entity_poly.type
_entity_poly.pdbx_seq_one_letter_code
_entity_poly.pdbx_strand_id
1 'polypeptide(L)'
;MSKTLLNTLKNVVNGTIEREYMKVTDDFQEVLKKNTNLAKEHREYSDKVEELSEKLSKVVPEEYKSLIDDLVDASTGVMSAESEILFKEGVVLGATGLNYLSEIGTYLQFI
;
A
#
# COMPACT_ATOMS: atom_id res chain seq x y z
N MET A 1 -10.48 31.78 2.52
CA MET A 1 -10.93 30.73 1.56
C MET A 1 -12.38 30.39 1.87
N SER A 2 -13.28 30.30 0.88
CA SER A 2 -14.68 29.92 1.15
C SER A 2 -14.78 28.43 1.49
N LYS A 3 -15.78 28.04 2.29
CA LYS A 3 -16.04 26.62 2.65
C LYS A 3 -16.21 25.73 1.40
N THR A 4 -16.86 26.27 0.37
CA THR A 4 -17.03 25.59 -0.92
C THR A 4 -15.70 25.35 -1.62
N LEU A 5 -14.85 26.39 -1.71
CA LEU A 5 -13.53 26.27 -2.36
C LEU A 5 -12.63 25.28 -1.61
N LEU A 6 -12.66 25.29 -0.29
CA LEU A 6 -11.91 24.33 0.54
C LEU A 6 -12.36 22.89 0.31
N ASN A 7 -13.68 22.65 0.25
CA ASN A 7 -14.23 21.32 -0.03
C ASN A 7 -13.89 20.84 -1.45
N THR A 8 -13.96 21.73 -2.45
CA THR A 8 -13.55 21.40 -3.81
C THR A 8 -12.07 21.03 -3.86
N LEU A 9 -11.21 21.80 -3.21
CA LEU A 9 -9.78 21.50 -3.15
C LEU A 9 -9.50 20.16 -2.46
N LYS A 10 -10.16 19.89 -1.33
CA LYS A 10 -10.06 18.61 -0.62
C LYS A 10 -10.41 17.43 -1.53
N ASN A 11 -11.52 17.53 -2.27
CA ASN A 11 -11.96 16.46 -3.16
C ASN A 11 -10.97 16.23 -4.33
N VAL A 12 -10.44 17.30 -4.91
CA VAL A 12 -9.43 17.22 -5.98
C VAL A 12 -8.15 16.56 -5.48
N VAL A 13 -7.66 16.95 -4.29
CA VAL A 13 -6.46 16.38 -3.68
C VAL A 13 -6.68 14.90 -3.37
N ASN A 14 -7.75 14.55 -2.66
CA ASN A 14 -8.06 13.16 -2.32
C ASN A 14 -8.20 12.28 -3.57
N GLY A 15 -8.94 12.73 -4.58
CA GLY A 15 -9.10 11.98 -5.82
C GLY A 15 -7.80 11.86 -6.62
N THR A 16 -6.84 12.79 -6.45
CA THR A 16 -5.52 12.66 -7.06
C THR A 16 -4.67 11.62 -6.34
N ILE A 17 -4.66 11.63 -5.01
CA ILE A 17 -3.94 10.64 -4.21
C ILE A 17 -4.47 9.23 -4.50
N GLU A 18 -5.79 9.06 -4.57
CA GLU A 18 -6.44 7.79 -4.92
C GLU A 18 -6.04 7.30 -6.31
N ARG A 19 -6.04 8.16 -7.33
CA ARG A 19 -5.59 7.79 -8.67
C ARG A 19 -4.13 7.35 -8.70
N GLU A 20 -3.25 8.03 -7.98
CA GLU A 20 -1.83 7.64 -7.92
C GLU A 20 -1.63 6.32 -7.16
N TYR A 21 -2.37 6.09 -6.07
CA TYR A 21 -2.38 4.80 -5.37
C TYR A 21 -2.80 3.67 -6.31
N MET A 22 -3.90 3.85 -7.04
CA MET A 22 -4.38 2.84 -8.00
C MET A 22 -3.36 2.58 -9.09
N LYS A 23 -2.75 3.64 -9.66
CA LYS A 23 -1.70 3.48 -10.68
C LYS A 23 -0.50 2.68 -10.18
N VAL A 24 -0.02 2.94 -8.96
CA VAL A 24 1.08 2.19 -8.36
C VAL A 24 0.69 0.73 -8.12
N THR A 25 -0.56 0.48 -7.76
CA THR A 25 -1.10 -0.87 -7.53
C THR A 25 -1.29 -1.64 -8.85
N ASP A 26 -1.84 -1.00 -9.88
CA ASP A 26 -2.03 -1.58 -11.22
C ASP A 26 -0.67 -1.95 -11.85
N ASP A 27 0.35 -1.12 -11.63
CA ASP A 27 1.73 -1.35 -12.08
C ASP A 27 2.62 -1.98 -11.00
N PHE A 28 2.04 -2.75 -10.05
CA PHE A 28 2.80 -3.30 -8.92
C PHE A 28 4.02 -4.14 -9.36
N GLN A 29 3.93 -4.81 -10.51
CA GLN A 29 5.07 -5.54 -11.08
C GLN A 29 6.27 -4.63 -11.39
N GLU A 30 6.04 -3.40 -11.86
CA GLU A 30 7.10 -2.42 -12.08
C GLU A 30 7.68 -1.90 -10.75
N VAL A 31 6.85 -1.84 -9.70
CA VAL A 31 7.31 -1.50 -8.34
C VAL A 31 8.24 -2.59 -7.79
N LEU A 32 7.87 -3.86 -7.97
CA LEU A 32 8.69 -5.01 -7.56
C LEU A 32 10.02 -5.06 -8.32
N LYS A 33 10.02 -4.77 -9.63
CA LYS A 33 11.27 -4.70 -10.43
C LYS A 33 12.25 -3.67 -9.90
N LYS A 34 11.76 -2.55 -9.35
CA LYS A 34 12.60 -1.49 -8.76
C LYS A 34 13.15 -1.87 -7.38
N ASN A 35 12.51 -2.79 -6.67
CA ASN A 35 12.81 -3.13 -5.28
C ASN A 35 13.03 -4.63 -5.12
N THR A 36 14.18 -5.12 -5.60
CA THR A 36 14.46 -6.57 -5.70
C THR A 36 14.41 -7.32 -4.35
N ASN A 37 14.86 -6.69 -3.26
CA ASN A 37 14.78 -7.28 -1.92
C ASN A 37 13.32 -7.45 -1.46
N LEU A 38 12.51 -6.39 -1.60
CA LEU A 38 11.09 -6.45 -1.24
C LEU A 38 10.31 -7.39 -2.16
N ALA A 39 10.69 -7.51 -3.44
CA ALA A 39 10.11 -8.49 -4.35
C ALA A 39 10.40 -9.93 -3.93
N LYS A 40 11.61 -10.18 -3.41
CA LYS A 40 11.97 -11.48 -2.86
C LYS A 40 11.14 -11.78 -1.60
N GLU A 41 11.06 -10.85 -0.65
CA GLU A 41 10.26 -10.99 0.56
C GLU A 41 8.78 -11.22 0.23
N HIS A 42 8.22 -10.44 -0.70
CA HIS A 42 6.84 -10.59 -1.15
C HIS A 42 6.58 -12.00 -1.69
N ARG A 43 7.48 -12.54 -2.51
CA ARG A 43 7.37 -13.91 -3.03
C ARG A 43 7.45 -14.93 -1.90
N GLU A 44 8.45 -14.82 -1.02
CA GLU A 44 8.63 -15.75 0.11
C GLU A 44 7.38 -15.84 1.00
N TYR A 45 6.74 -14.70 1.29
CA TYR A 45 5.51 -14.70 2.08
C TYR A 45 4.30 -15.21 1.31
N SER A 46 4.19 -14.89 0.01
CA SER A 46 3.13 -15.43 -0.85
C SER A 46 3.19 -16.96 -0.94
N ASP A 47 4.38 -17.49 -1.22
CA ASP A 47 4.62 -18.94 -1.30
C ASP A 47 4.30 -19.63 0.04
N LYS A 48 4.64 -18.97 1.16
CA LYS A 48 4.35 -19.49 2.50
C LYS A 48 2.86 -19.51 2.84
N VAL A 49 2.08 -18.52 2.39
CA VAL A 49 0.62 -18.52 2.54
C VAL A 49 0.02 -19.71 1.79
N GLU A 50 0.44 -19.92 0.54
CA GLU A 50 -0.02 -21.07 -0.26
C GLU A 50 0.33 -22.40 0.41
N GLU A 51 1.58 -22.57 0.85
CA GLU A 51 2.04 -23.78 1.55
C GLU A 51 1.21 -24.07 2.82
N LEU A 52 0.94 -23.04 3.63
CA LEU A 52 0.16 -23.18 4.85
C LEU A 52 -1.30 -23.50 4.57
N SER A 53 -1.92 -22.82 3.61
CA SER A 53 -3.30 -23.07 3.20
C SER A 53 -3.48 -24.51 2.70
N GLU A 54 -2.56 -25.01 1.87
CA GLU A 54 -2.59 -26.41 1.43
C GLU A 54 -2.47 -27.40 2.58
N LYS A 55 -1.53 -27.15 3.52
CA LYS A 55 -1.32 -28.02 4.68
C LYS A 55 -2.57 -28.05 5.57
N LEU A 56 -3.18 -26.89 5.82
CA LEU A 56 -4.41 -26.77 6.59
C LEU A 56 -5.56 -27.50 5.89
N SER A 57 -5.71 -27.33 4.58
CA SER A 57 -6.79 -27.97 3.80
C SER A 57 -6.69 -29.52 3.79
N LYS A 58 -5.51 -30.09 4.08
CA LYS A 58 -5.32 -31.55 4.23
C LYS A 58 -5.73 -32.10 5.60
N VAL A 59 -5.78 -31.27 6.64
CA VAL A 59 -6.02 -31.70 8.03
C VAL A 59 -7.33 -31.20 8.63
N VAL A 60 -7.90 -30.14 8.06
CA VAL A 60 -9.17 -29.54 8.50
C VAL A 60 -10.36 -30.33 7.92
N PRO A 61 -11.44 -30.55 8.71
CA PRO A 61 -12.66 -31.16 8.21
C PRO A 61 -13.24 -30.43 6.99
N GLU A 62 -13.89 -31.18 6.09
CA GLU A 62 -14.38 -30.66 4.80
C GLU A 62 -15.30 -29.44 4.98
N GLU A 63 -16.16 -29.45 5.99
CA GLU A 63 -17.10 -28.38 6.31
C GLU A 63 -16.43 -27.06 6.73
N TYR A 64 -15.15 -27.08 7.06
CA TYR A 64 -14.39 -25.90 7.50
C TYR A 64 -13.32 -25.47 6.49
N LYS A 65 -13.14 -26.18 5.37
CA LYS A 65 -12.09 -25.84 4.39
C LYS A 65 -12.29 -24.45 3.79
N SER A 66 -13.53 -24.05 3.52
CA SER A 66 -13.84 -22.71 3.00
C SER A 66 -13.40 -21.59 3.95
N LEU A 67 -13.32 -21.85 5.26
CA LEU A 67 -12.87 -20.86 6.23
C LEU A 67 -11.38 -20.51 6.08
N ILE A 68 -10.57 -21.38 5.47
CA ILE A 68 -9.17 -21.11 5.17
C ILE A 68 -9.12 -20.03 4.07
N ASP A 69 -9.89 -20.21 3.00
CA ASP A 69 -9.97 -19.26 1.90
C ASP A 69 -10.57 -17.93 2.38
N ASP A 70 -11.66 -17.97 3.16
CA ASP A 70 -12.27 -16.77 3.75
C ASP A 70 -11.28 -15.98 4.62
N LEU A 71 -10.42 -16.69 5.36
CA LEU A 71 -9.39 -16.06 6.20
C LEU A 71 -8.29 -15.40 5.36
N VAL A 72 -7.84 -16.07 4.29
CA VAL A 72 -6.83 -15.52 3.36
C VAL A 72 -7.38 -14.30 2.65
N ASP A 73 -8.62 -14.35 2.18
CA ASP A 73 -9.31 -13.24 1.52
C ASP A 73 -9.50 -12.06 2.47
N ALA A 74 -9.98 -12.31 3.69
CA ALA A 74 -10.13 -11.27 4.71
C ALA A 74 -8.78 -10.62 5.07
N SER A 75 -7.73 -11.42 5.20
CA SER A 75 -6.37 -10.92 5.49
C SER A 75 -5.85 -10.06 4.35
N THR A 76 -6.05 -10.48 3.11
CA THR A 76 -5.69 -9.71 1.90
C THR A 76 -6.46 -8.40 1.84
N GLY A 77 -7.75 -8.41 2.20
CA GLY A 77 -8.58 -7.20 2.31
C GLY A 77 -8.07 -6.22 3.35
N VAL A 78 -7.68 -6.71 4.54
CA VAL A 78 -7.07 -5.88 5.59
C VAL A 78 -5.76 -5.24 5.10
N MET A 79 -4.84 -6.04 4.54
CA MET A 79 -3.57 -5.53 4.02
C MET A 79 -3.78 -4.48 2.91
N SER A 80 -4.77 -4.68 2.05
CA SER A 80 -5.11 -3.72 0.98
C SER A 80 -5.61 -2.39 1.55
N ALA A 81 -6.48 -2.43 2.56
CA ALA A 81 -6.97 -1.23 3.24
C ALA A 81 -5.85 -0.50 3.99
N GLU A 82 -4.99 -1.24 4.70
CA GLU A 82 -3.83 -0.68 5.40
C GLU A 82 -2.84 -0.03 4.43
N SER A 83 -2.55 -0.67 3.30
CA SER A 83 -1.70 -0.13 2.24
C SER A 83 -2.22 1.21 1.71
N GLU A 84 -3.53 1.30 1.44
CA GLU A 84 -4.14 2.55 0.97
C GLU A 84 -4.06 3.67 2.03
N ILE A 85 -4.31 3.34 3.29
CA ILE A 85 -4.21 4.29 4.41
C ILE A 85 -2.77 4.80 4.54
N LEU A 86 -1.79 3.89 4.57
CA LEU A 86 -0.38 4.22 4.71
C LEU A 86 0.14 5.04 3.52
N PHE A 87 -0.29 4.74 2.30
CA PHE A 87 0.05 5.54 1.13
C PHE A 87 -0.48 6.97 1.27
N LYS A 88 -1.76 7.14 1.62
CA LYS A 88 -2.38 8.46 1.83
C LYS A 88 -1.67 9.26 2.91
N GLU A 89 -1.40 8.64 4.06
CA GLU A 89 -0.71 9.29 5.16
C GLU A 89 0.74 9.64 4.79
N GLY A 90 1.43 8.75 4.09
CA GLY A 90 2.79 8.98 3.58
C GLY A 90 2.87 10.19 2.63
N VAL A 91 1.88 10.38 1.74
CA VAL A 91 1.80 11.56 0.88
C VAL A 91 1.60 12.84 1.69
N VAL A 92 0.71 12.81 2.69
CA VAL A 92 0.48 13.96 3.58
C VAL A 92 1.73 14.32 4.37
N LEU A 93 2.38 13.34 4.99
CA LEU A 93 3.63 13.54 5.73
C LEU A 93 4.76 14.02 4.81
N GLY A 94 4.84 13.51 3.58
CA GLY A 94 5.79 14.00 2.59
C GLY A 94 5.57 15.47 2.23
N ALA A 95 4.32 15.86 1.99
CA ALA A 95 3.97 17.22 1.61
C ALA A 95 4.11 18.25 2.76
N THR A 96 3.95 17.81 4.01
CA THR A 96 3.91 18.69 5.18
C THR A 96 5.18 18.63 6.03
N GLY A 97 5.76 17.45 6.19
CA GLY A 97 6.87 17.16 7.10
C GLY A 97 8.25 17.15 6.45
N LEU A 98 8.35 17.06 5.11
CA LEU A 98 9.63 17.14 4.39
C LEU A 98 9.92 18.53 3.82
N ASN A 99 9.23 19.57 4.28
CA ASN A 99 9.45 20.95 3.84
C ASN A 99 10.91 21.41 4.07
N TYR A 100 11.56 20.91 5.12
CA TYR A 100 12.97 21.19 5.45
C TYR A 100 13.95 20.69 4.36
N LEU A 101 13.56 19.75 3.48
CA LEU A 101 14.40 19.34 2.36
C LEU A 101 14.63 20.49 1.37
N SER A 102 13.71 21.45 1.28
CA SER A 102 13.92 22.67 0.49
C SER A 102 15.01 23.58 1.10
N GLU A 103 15.09 23.61 2.44
CA GLU A 103 16.12 24.34 3.16
C GLU A 103 17.49 23.66 3.00
N ILE A 104 17.57 22.33 3.15
CA ILE A 104 18.82 21.57 2.94
C ILE A 104 19.28 21.64 1.48
N GLY A 105 18.36 21.54 0.51
CA GLY A 105 18.70 21.68 -0.91
C GLY A 105 19.33 23.03 -1.24
N THR A 106 18.92 24.10 -0.54
CA THR A 106 19.54 25.42 -0.64
C THR A 106 20.97 25.41 -0.08
N TYR A 107 21.21 24.76 1.06
CA TYR A 107 22.56 24.63 1.63
C TYR A 107 23.52 23.85 0.74
N LEU A 108 23.05 22.79 0.06
CA LEU A 108 23.86 22.00 -0.87
C LEU A 108 24.31 22.79 -2.11
N GLN A 109 23.65 23.89 -2.47
CA GLN A 109 24.11 24.76 -3.57
C GLN A 109 25.36 25.57 -3.24
N PHE A 110 25.70 25.69 -1.95
CA PHE A 110 26.84 26.48 -1.46
C PHE A 110 28.04 25.61 -1.01
N ILE A 111 28.00 24.30 -1.25
CA ILE A 111 29.10 23.35 -1.04
C ILE A 111 29.57 22.87 -2.43
#